data_AF-A0A7X0UCU1-F1
#
_entry.id   AF-A0A7X0UCU1-F1
#
_cell.length_a   1.000
_cell.length_b   1.000
_cell.length_c   1.000
_cell.angle_alpha   90.00
_cell.angle_beta   90.00
_cell.angle_gamma   90.00
#
_symmetry.space_group_name_H-M   'P 1'
#
loop_
_entity.id
_entity.type
_entity.pdbx_description
1 polymer ?
#
loop_
_entity_poly.entity_id
_entity_poly.type
_entity_poly.pdbx_seq_one_letter_code
_entity_poly.pdbx_strand_id
1 'polypeptide(L)'
;MSRFLMLDREVSQPAGYADRGCLLVRYRLPLLRHCFVLCHEGGGRGDDGAAAGELLAFFVAEAARLAQESVGDPQAFMLLHSGASVRKRSNWHLHVFVVQHRWQKAWVHAILAAKNTALAGLGGLAVLSPLRRRVPAPAVQVATPRAPD
;
A
#
# COMPACT_ATOMS: atom_id res chain seq x y z
N MET A 1 -4.29 12.62 -0.13
CA MET A 1 -5.56 12.71 -0.89
C MET A 1 -5.68 11.52 -1.86
N SER A 2 -6.26 10.40 -1.42
CA SER A 2 -6.62 9.26 -2.30
C SER A 2 -7.89 8.55 -1.76
N ARG A 3 -8.84 9.34 -1.25
CA ARG A 3 -10.16 8.86 -0.80
C ARG A 3 -11.22 8.90 -1.91
N PHE A 4 -10.97 9.64 -3.00
CA PHE A 4 -11.99 9.92 -4.01
C PHE A 4 -12.29 8.77 -4.99
N LEU A 5 -11.45 7.74 -5.05
CA LEU A 5 -11.66 6.59 -5.95
C LEU A 5 -12.10 5.32 -5.22
N MET A 6 -11.92 5.25 -3.90
CA MET A 6 -12.28 4.10 -3.08
C MET A 6 -13.68 4.29 -2.55
N LEU A 7 -14.66 3.68 -3.21
CA LEU A 7 -16.05 3.67 -2.79
C LEU A 7 -16.24 2.59 -1.72
N ASP A 8 -17.13 2.85 -0.75
CA ASP A 8 -17.54 1.91 0.31
C ASP A 8 -16.38 1.22 1.01
N ARG A 9 -15.42 2.04 1.46
CA ARG A 9 -14.28 1.53 2.19
C ARG A 9 -14.73 0.96 3.54
N GLU A 10 -14.49 -0.32 3.73
CA GLU A 10 -14.76 -1.07 4.95
C GLU A 10 -13.45 -1.70 5.44
N VAL A 11 -13.24 -1.71 6.75
CA VAL A 11 -12.09 -2.38 7.38
C VAL A 11 -12.63 -3.46 8.29
N SER A 12 -12.11 -4.67 8.15
CA SER A 12 -12.47 -5.80 8.97
C SER A 12 -11.22 -6.61 9.36
N GLN A 13 -11.38 -7.46 10.36
CA GLN A 13 -10.36 -8.39 10.81
C GLN A 13 -10.98 -9.78 10.88
N PRO A 14 -10.96 -10.56 9.78
CA PRO A 14 -11.50 -11.92 9.74
C PRO A 14 -10.75 -12.85 10.72
N ALA A 15 -11.35 -14.02 11.00
CA ALA A 15 -10.70 -15.04 11.82
C ALA A 15 -9.31 -15.42 11.24
N GLY A 16 -8.33 -15.60 12.13
CA GLY A 16 -6.94 -15.89 11.76
C GLY A 16 -6.11 -14.69 11.29
N TYR A 17 -6.71 -13.52 11.08
CA TYR A 17 -5.96 -12.29 10.77
C TYR A 17 -5.35 -11.66 12.01
N ALA A 18 -6.08 -11.67 13.13
CA ALA A 18 -5.63 -11.06 14.39
C ALA A 18 -4.31 -11.67 14.86
N ASP A 19 -4.20 -13.00 14.83
CA ASP A 19 -3.00 -13.74 15.22
C ASP A 19 -1.78 -13.41 14.36
N ARG A 20 -2.01 -12.92 13.14
CA ARG A 20 -0.99 -12.55 12.15
C ARG A 20 -0.79 -11.04 12.06
N GLY A 21 -1.40 -10.23 12.94
CA GLY A 21 -1.35 -8.76 12.87
C GLY A 21 -1.84 -8.21 11.53
N CYS A 22 -2.81 -8.90 10.91
CA CYS A 22 -3.33 -8.58 9.59
C CYS A 22 -4.69 -7.86 9.68
N LEU A 23 -4.99 -7.09 8.64
CA LEU A 23 -6.28 -6.42 8.44
C LEU A 23 -6.73 -6.59 6.99
N LEU A 24 -8.04 -6.71 6.79
CA LEU A 24 -8.67 -6.71 5.48
C LEU A 24 -9.37 -5.36 5.26
N VAL A 25 -9.07 -4.72 4.13
CA VAL A 25 -9.79 -3.53 3.70
C VAL A 25 -10.57 -3.86 2.44
N ARG A 26 -11.89 -3.76 2.47
CA ARG A 26 -12.75 -3.89 1.29
C ARG A 26 -13.07 -2.52 0.73
N TYR A 27 -13.11 -2.39 -0.58
CA TYR A 27 -13.55 -1.18 -1.27
C TYR A 27 -14.04 -1.52 -2.68
N ARG A 28 -14.59 -0.52 -3.37
CA ARG A 28 -15.01 -0.62 -4.77
C ARG A 28 -14.35 0.48 -5.60
N LEU A 29 -14.16 0.19 -6.88
CA LEU A 29 -13.82 1.18 -7.90
C LEU A 29 -14.99 1.25 -8.89
N PRO A 30 -15.10 2.33 -9.69
CA PRO A 30 -15.96 2.29 -10.86
C PRO A 30 -15.62 1.05 -11.70
N LEU A 31 -16.63 0.27 -12.09
CA LEU A 31 -16.50 -0.95 -12.91
C LEU A 31 -15.75 -2.14 -12.25
N LEU A 32 -15.28 -2.04 -11.00
CA LEU A 32 -14.82 -3.17 -10.18
C LEU A 32 -15.47 -3.16 -8.80
N ARG A 33 -16.31 -4.16 -8.55
CA ARG A 33 -17.13 -4.26 -7.32
C ARG A 33 -16.40 -4.88 -6.14
N HIS A 34 -15.35 -5.67 -6.38
CA HIS A 34 -14.69 -6.49 -5.36
C HIS A 34 -13.19 -6.19 -5.36
N CYS A 35 -12.82 -5.15 -4.63
CA CYS A 35 -11.42 -4.77 -4.42
C CYS A 35 -11.09 -4.91 -2.94
N PHE A 36 -9.89 -5.42 -2.67
CA PHE A 36 -9.42 -5.64 -1.32
C PHE A 36 -7.99 -5.14 -1.13
N VAL A 37 -7.63 -4.83 0.10
CA VAL A 37 -6.24 -4.64 0.53
C VAL A 37 -6.00 -5.53 1.73
N LEU A 38 -5.03 -6.42 1.61
CA LEU A 38 -4.49 -7.19 2.72
C LEU A 38 -3.35 -6.38 3.33
N CYS A 39 -3.48 -6.00 4.60
CA CYS A 39 -2.49 -5.20 5.32
C CYS A 39 -1.90 -6.05 6.44
N HIS A 40 -0.61 -5.89 6.69
CA HIS A 40 0.07 -6.41 7.88
C HIS A 40 0.80 -5.26 8.58
N GLU A 41 0.52 -5.08 9.88
CA GLU A 41 1.05 -3.97 10.68
C GLU A 41 2.32 -4.32 11.46
N GLY A 42 2.75 -5.59 11.48
CA GLY A 42 3.85 -6.12 12.29
C GLY A 42 5.27 -5.76 11.85
N GLY A 43 5.48 -4.64 11.16
CA GLY A 43 6.78 -4.21 10.64
C GLY A 43 7.72 -3.60 11.69
N GLY A 44 8.07 -4.36 12.73
CA GLY A 44 9.27 -4.13 13.52
C GLY A 44 10.51 -4.50 12.72
N ARG A 45 11.61 -3.76 12.91
CA ARG A 45 12.87 -3.86 12.17
C ARG A 45 13.50 -5.27 12.34
N GLY A 46 13.13 -6.24 11.49
CA GLY A 46 13.68 -7.59 11.55
C GLY A 46 12.81 -8.69 10.91
N ASP A 47 12.14 -8.42 9.79
CA ASP A 47 11.46 -9.47 9.03
C ASP A 47 12.52 -10.39 8.38
N ASP A 48 12.73 -11.53 9.02
CA ASP A 48 13.51 -12.65 8.48
C ASP A 48 12.88 -13.06 7.14
N GLY A 49 13.67 -13.28 6.10
CA GLY A 49 13.16 -13.51 4.73
C GLY A 49 12.15 -14.66 4.62
N ALA A 50 12.22 -15.63 5.54
CA ALA A 50 11.26 -16.72 5.67
C ALA A 50 9.85 -16.25 6.09
N ALA A 51 9.75 -15.29 7.03
CA ALA A 51 8.47 -14.75 7.49
C ALA A 51 7.73 -13.97 6.39
N ALA A 52 8.48 -13.27 5.53
CA ALA A 52 7.93 -12.59 4.36
C ALA A 52 7.35 -13.58 3.33
N GLY A 53 8.00 -14.72 3.12
CA GLY A 53 7.53 -15.77 2.24
C GLY A 53 6.22 -16.41 2.72
N GLU A 54 6.14 -16.74 4.00
CA GLU A 54 4.91 -17.28 4.62
C GLU A 54 3.76 -16.28 4.59
N LEU A 55 4.03 -15.00 4.85
CA LEU A 55 3.03 -13.94 4.78
C LEU A 55 2.50 -13.77 3.35
N LEU A 56 3.39 -13.81 2.35
CA LEU A 56 2.98 -13.74 0.94
C LEU A 56 2.13 -14.95 0.55
N ALA A 57 2.52 -16.17 0.96
CA ALA A 57 1.74 -17.37 0.71
C ALA A 57 0.34 -17.29 1.34
N PHE A 58 0.25 -16.80 2.58
CA PHE A 58 -1.02 -16.51 3.24
C PHE A 58 -1.87 -15.52 2.45
N PHE A 59 -1.28 -14.41 1.99
CA PHE A 59 -2.02 -13.41 1.21
C PHE A 59 -2.49 -13.91 -0.16
N VAL A 60 -1.72 -14.78 -0.83
CA VAL A 60 -2.13 -15.40 -2.09
C VAL A 60 -3.30 -16.36 -1.87
N ALA A 61 -3.23 -17.21 -0.84
CA ALA A 61 -4.32 -18.11 -0.49
C ALA A 61 -5.60 -17.34 -0.16
N GLU A 62 -5.46 -16.23 0.56
CA GLU A 62 -6.57 -15.38 0.94
C GLU A 62 -7.19 -14.63 -0.25
N ALA A 63 -6.36 -14.18 -1.20
CA ALA A 63 -6.86 -13.60 -2.44
C ALA A 63 -7.70 -14.61 -3.25
N ALA A 64 -7.27 -15.88 -3.30
CA ALA A 64 -8.03 -16.94 -3.95
C ALA A 64 -9.36 -17.21 -3.24
N ARG A 65 -9.37 -17.25 -1.90
CA ARG A 65 -10.61 -17.38 -1.10
C ARG A 65 -11.57 -16.21 -1.37
N LEU A 66 -11.08 -14.98 -1.35
CA LEU A 66 -11.88 -13.78 -1.63
C LEU A 66 -12.45 -13.78 -3.05
N ALA A 67 -11.72 -14.29 -4.04
CA ALA A 67 -12.18 -14.44 -5.41
C ALA A 67 -13.29 -15.51 -5.52
N GLN A 68 -13.09 -16.67 -4.89
CA GLN A 68 -14.09 -17.73 -4.80
C GLN A 68 -15.40 -17.22 -4.22
N GLU A 69 -15.34 -16.48 -3.11
CA GLU A 69 -16.52 -15.94 -2.44
C GLU A 69 -17.20 -14.83 -3.23
N SER A 70 -16.43 -14.02 -3.96
CA SER A 70 -16.96 -12.88 -4.70
C SER A 70 -17.62 -13.27 -6.02
N VAL A 71 -17.04 -14.24 -6.75
CA VAL A 71 -17.42 -14.54 -8.14
C VAL A 71 -17.45 -16.04 -8.48
N GLY A 72 -17.21 -16.92 -7.51
CA GLY A 72 -17.27 -18.37 -7.71
C GLY A 72 -16.04 -18.99 -8.37
N ASP A 73 -14.99 -18.21 -8.64
CA ASP A 73 -13.75 -18.66 -9.29
C ASP A 73 -12.54 -18.24 -8.43
N PRO A 74 -11.77 -19.18 -7.87
CA PRO A 74 -10.65 -18.87 -6.98
C PRO A 74 -9.44 -18.31 -7.75
N GLN A 75 -9.42 -18.38 -9.08
CA GLN A 75 -8.36 -17.85 -9.94
C GLN A 75 -8.72 -16.48 -10.56
N ALA A 76 -9.94 -15.99 -10.34
CA ALA A 76 -10.43 -14.73 -10.89
C ALA A 76 -9.91 -13.49 -10.13
N PHE A 77 -8.60 -13.39 -9.91
CA PHE A 77 -7.99 -12.25 -9.22
C PHE A 77 -6.70 -11.75 -9.87
N MET A 78 -6.32 -10.52 -9.50
CA MET A 78 -5.03 -9.89 -9.80
C MET A 78 -4.46 -9.32 -8.51
N LEU A 79 -3.16 -9.53 -8.30
CA LEU A 79 -2.42 -9.00 -7.15
C LEU A 79 -1.52 -7.86 -7.56
N LEU A 80 -1.48 -6.82 -6.75
CA LEU A 80 -0.51 -5.74 -6.84
C LEU A 80 0.19 -5.55 -5.51
N HIS A 81 1.47 -5.91 -5.49
CA HIS A 81 2.38 -5.62 -4.40
C HIS A 81 3.20 -4.37 -4.74
N SER A 82 3.36 -3.46 -3.79
CA SER A 82 4.26 -2.31 -3.92
C SER A 82 5.26 -2.34 -2.78
N GLY A 83 6.54 -2.52 -3.14
CA GLY A 83 7.62 -2.60 -2.17
C GLY A 83 7.76 -1.32 -1.32
N ALA A 84 8.38 -1.48 -0.15
CA ALA A 84 8.53 -0.41 0.83
C ALA A 84 9.27 0.82 0.27
N SER A 85 10.22 0.64 -0.66
CA SER A 85 11.01 1.72 -1.27
C SER A 85 10.18 2.72 -2.10
N VAL A 86 9.01 2.29 -2.60
CA VAL A 86 8.14 3.12 -3.45
C VAL A 86 6.98 3.72 -2.65
N ARG A 87 6.90 3.44 -1.34
CA ARG A 87 5.77 3.81 -0.49
C ARG A 87 6.21 4.69 0.67
N LYS A 88 5.31 5.57 1.11
CA LYS A 88 5.51 6.40 2.30
C LYS A 88 5.50 5.61 3.62
N ARG A 89 4.87 4.42 3.63
CA ARG A 89 4.78 3.54 4.81
C ARG A 89 5.43 2.19 4.48
N SER A 90 6.17 1.65 5.44
CA SER A 90 6.91 0.37 5.33
C SER A 90 6.05 -0.87 5.54
N ASN A 91 4.82 -0.73 6.02
CA ASN A 91 3.91 -1.85 6.30
C ASN A 91 3.63 -2.66 5.04
N TRP A 92 3.47 -3.97 5.16
CA TRP A 92 3.12 -4.86 4.05
C TRP A 92 1.67 -4.66 3.61
N HIS A 93 1.46 -4.25 2.36
CA HIS A 93 0.12 -4.05 1.82
C HIS A 93 0.04 -4.68 0.42
N LEU A 94 -0.89 -5.60 0.23
CA LEU A 94 -1.15 -6.26 -1.03
C LEU A 94 -2.55 -5.88 -1.52
N HIS A 95 -2.64 -5.29 -2.71
CA HIS A 95 -3.91 -5.00 -3.34
C HIS A 95 -4.41 -6.23 -4.10
N VAL A 96 -5.67 -6.58 -3.89
CA VAL A 96 -6.36 -7.69 -4.56
C VAL A 96 -7.51 -7.12 -5.36
N PHE A 97 -7.56 -7.43 -6.66
CA PHE A 97 -8.66 -7.06 -7.55
C PHE A 97 -9.30 -8.32 -8.09
N VAL A 98 -10.58 -8.56 -7.81
CA VAL A 98 -11.31 -9.68 -8.40
C VAL A 98 -11.73 -9.30 -9.82
N VAL A 99 -11.26 -10.07 -10.80
CA VAL A 99 -11.35 -9.78 -12.23
C VAL A 99 -11.82 -11.03 -12.99
N GLN A 100 -13.04 -10.99 -13.50
CA GLN A 100 -13.65 -12.06 -14.31
C GLN A 100 -13.34 -11.92 -15.80
N HIS A 101 -13.03 -10.70 -16.26
CA HIS A 101 -12.82 -10.40 -17.67
C HIS A 101 -11.51 -9.67 -17.95
N ARG A 102 -10.96 -9.87 -19.15
CA ARG A 102 -9.73 -9.20 -19.60
C ARG A 102 -9.85 -7.68 -19.60
N TRP A 103 -11.01 -7.13 -19.93
CA TRP A 103 -11.23 -5.67 -19.93
C TRP A 103 -11.16 -5.07 -18.51
N GLN A 104 -11.54 -5.81 -17.47
CA GLN A 104 -11.42 -5.34 -16.08
C GLN A 104 -9.95 -5.22 -15.68
N LYS A 105 -9.09 -6.13 -16.16
CA LYS A 105 -7.64 -6.03 -15.98
C LYS A 105 -7.08 -4.77 -16.64
N ALA A 106 -7.46 -4.53 -17.90
CA ALA A 106 -7.07 -3.33 -18.64
C ALA A 106 -7.53 -2.05 -17.92
N TRP A 107 -8.74 -2.06 -17.36
CA TRP A 107 -9.28 -0.95 -16.60
C TRP A 107 -8.50 -0.65 -15.31
N VAL A 108 -8.10 -1.67 -14.55
CA VAL A 108 -7.21 -1.50 -13.39
C VAL A 108 -5.91 -0.81 -13.81
N HIS A 109 -5.29 -1.26 -14.91
CA HIS A 109 -4.09 -0.62 -15.45
C HIS A 109 -4.33 0.82 -15.90
N ALA A 110 -5.47 1.11 -16.52
CA ALA A 110 -5.82 2.46 -16.94
C ALA A 110 -5.95 3.42 -15.73
N ILE A 111 -6.61 2.99 -14.65
CA ILE A 111 -6.69 3.78 -13.41
C ILE A 111 -5.30 4.02 -12.81
N LEU A 112 -4.45 2.99 -12.78
CA LEU A 112 -3.09 3.10 -12.24
C LEU A 112 -2.23 4.03 -13.11
N ALA A 113 -2.33 3.93 -14.42
CA ALA A 113 -1.65 4.81 -15.36
C ALA A 113 -2.11 6.27 -15.17
N ALA A 114 -3.42 6.52 -15.14
CA ALA A 114 -3.96 7.85 -14.90
C ALA A 114 -3.48 8.44 -13.56
N LYS A 115 -3.49 7.64 -12.48
CA LYS A 115 -2.98 8.05 -11.17
C LYS A 115 -1.50 8.40 -11.23
N ASN A 116 -0.67 7.57 -11.87
CA ASN A 116 0.77 7.79 -11.94
C ASN A 116 1.12 8.98 -12.84
N THR A 117 0.42 9.16 -13.97
CA THR A 117 0.57 10.34 -14.83
C THR A 117 0.16 11.62 -14.10
N ALA A 118 -0.94 11.60 -13.33
CA ALA A 118 -1.33 12.74 -12.50
C ALA A 118 -0.29 13.06 -11.43
N LEU A 119 0.27 12.04 -10.76
CA LEU A 119 1.36 12.22 -9.79
C LEU A 119 2.63 12.78 -10.45
N ALA A 120 2.99 12.30 -11.63
CA ALA A 120 4.15 12.77 -12.39
C ALA A 120 3.95 14.21 -12.89
N GLY A 121 2.76 14.55 -13.40
CA GLY A 121 2.43 15.90 -13.85
C GLY A 121 2.41 16.92 -12.71
N LEU A 122 1.77 16.59 -11.58
CA LEU A 122 1.75 17.44 -10.39
C LEU A 122 3.13 17.51 -9.70
N GLY A 123 3.91 16.42 -9.71
CA GLY A 123 5.28 16.38 -9.19
C GLY A 123 6.28 17.15 -10.07
N GLY A 124 6.10 17.12 -11.40
CA GLY A 124 6.91 17.89 -12.36
C GLY A 124 6.72 19.40 -12.22
N LEU A 125 5.50 19.85 -11.89
CA LEU A 125 5.22 21.26 -11.55
C LEU A 125 5.93 21.71 -10.25
N ALA A 126 6.17 20.81 -9.30
CA ALA A 126 6.93 21.12 -8.09
C ALA A 126 8.45 21.16 -8.31
N VAL A 127 8.98 20.43 -9.29
CA VAL A 127 10.40 20.48 -9.68
C VAL A 127 10.74 21.73 -10.50
N LEU A 128 9.76 22.30 -11.20
CA LEU A 128 9.89 23.58 -11.93
C LEU A 128 9.64 24.82 -11.06
N SER A 129 9.59 24.68 -9.74
CA SER A 129 9.64 25.82 -8.81
C SER A 129 11.08 26.05 -8.35
N PRO A 130 11.88 26.91 -9.03
CA PRO A 130 13.12 27.38 -8.46
C PRO A 130 12.75 28.33 -7.32
N LEU A 131 12.81 27.86 -6.07
CA LEU A 131 13.04 28.64 -4.84
C LEU A 131 12.43 27.90 -3.64
N ARG A 132 13.14 26.88 -3.17
CA ARG A 132 13.25 26.67 -1.71
C ARG A 132 14.69 26.95 -1.33
N ARG A 133 14.94 28.21 -0.94
CA ARG A 133 16.15 28.61 -0.22
C ARG A 133 16.39 27.58 0.89
N ARG A 134 17.55 26.91 0.87
CA ARG A 134 18.10 26.26 2.06
C ARG A 134 18.23 27.36 3.12
N VAL A 135 17.41 27.29 4.15
CA VAL A 135 17.72 27.98 5.42
C VAL A 135 18.87 27.18 6.03
N PRO A 136 20.06 27.77 6.24
CA PRO A 136 21.11 27.08 6.98
C PRO A 136 20.63 26.81 8.40
N ALA A 137 20.90 25.60 8.89
CA ALA A 137 20.62 25.24 10.28
C ALA A 137 21.37 26.18 11.23
N PRO A 138 20.76 26.62 12.35
CA PRO A 138 21.48 27.37 13.35
C PRO A 138 22.60 26.49 13.93
N ALA A 139 23.80 27.08 14.05
CA ALA A 139 24.96 26.43 14.64
C ALA A 139 24.64 26.02 16.09
N VAL A 140 24.70 24.72 16.36
CA VAL A 140 24.69 24.20 17.73
C VAL A 140 26.00 24.62 18.38
N GLN A 141 25.94 25.58 19.31
CA GLN A 141 27.07 25.87 20.18
C GLN A 141 27.25 24.69 21.15
N VAL A 142 28.38 24.00 21.03
CA VAL A 142 28.81 22.98 21.97
C VAL A 142 29.26 23.69 23.25
N ALA A 143 28.48 23.54 24.32
CA ALA A 143 28.86 24.00 25.65
C ALA A 143 30.02 23.15 26.17
N THR A 144 31.16 23.80 26.43
CA THR A 144 32.33 23.21 27.07
C THR A 144 32.01 22.90 28.55
N PRO A 145 32.35 21.69 29.06
CA PRO A 145 32.20 21.40 30.48
C PRO A 145 33.20 22.23 31.30
N ARG A 146 32.68 22.90 32.33
CA ARG A 146 33.44 23.64 33.35
C ARG A 146 34.12 22.62 34.27
N ALA A 147 35.44 22.73 34.42
CA ALA A 147 36.21 21.90 35.35
C ALA A 147 35.74 22.13 36.80
N PRO A 148 35.72 21.10 37.65
CA PRO A 148 35.60 21.27 39.09
C PRO A 148 36.94 21.67 39.70
N ASP A 149 36.87 22.51 40.74
CA ASP A 149 37.99 23.02 41.55
C ASP A 149 38.78 21.91 42.27
#